data_AF-J2XFC8-F1
#
_entry.id   AF-J2XFC8-F1
#
_cell.length_a   1.000
_cell.length_b   1.000
_cell.length_c   1.000
_cell.angle_alpha   90.00
_cell.angle_beta   90.00
_cell.angle_gamma   90.00
#
_symmetry.space_group_name_H-M   'P 1'
#
loop_
_entity.id
_entity.type
_entity.pdbx_description
1 polymer ?
#
loop_
_entity_poly.entity_id
_entity_poly.type
_entity_poly.pdbx_seq_one_letter_code
_entity_poly.pdbx_strand_id
1 'polypeptide(L)' 'MPYSGLLSSFAPLNGKFRIFDTRTQHPKANVRYMIKRPDGREEEGLSDAQGDTHVFGSDHSETFKLFLFEEGLGSLAI' A
#
# COMPACT_ATOMS: atom_id res chain seq x y z
N MET A 1 -14.08 -12.25 6.67
CA MET A 1 -14.88 -11.02 6.47
C MET A 1 -13.95 -9.96 5.89
N PRO A 2 -14.11 -9.53 4.62
CA PRO A 2 -13.21 -8.58 4.00
C PRO A 2 -13.74 -7.16 4.27
N TYR A 3 -13.40 -6.62 5.43
CA TYR A 3 -13.61 -5.20 5.76
C TYR A 3 -12.43 -4.71 6.63
N SER A 4 -11.21 -5.14 6.29
CA SER A 4 -10.00 -4.78 7.03
C SER A 4 -9.55 -3.34 6.75
N GLY A 5 -9.86 -2.77 5.58
CA GLY A 5 -9.37 -1.45 5.19
C GLY A 5 -9.84 -0.32 6.10
N LEU A 6 -11.11 -0.29 6.50
CA LEU A 6 -11.65 0.84 7.26
C LEU A 6 -11.19 0.84 8.73
N LEU A 7 -11.07 -0.33 9.35
CA LEU A 7 -10.55 -0.47 10.71
C LEU A 7 -9.01 -0.32 10.75
N SER A 8 -8.30 -0.72 9.69
CA SER A 8 -6.84 -0.57 9.60
C SER A 8 -6.41 0.89 9.69
N SER A 9 -7.19 1.83 9.13
CA SER A 9 -6.92 3.26 9.22
C SER A 9 -7.00 3.83 10.64
N PHE A 10 -7.67 3.15 11.57
CA PHE A 10 -7.78 3.57 12.97
C PHE A 10 -6.78 2.86 13.89
N ALA A 11 -5.99 1.92 13.36
CA ALA A 11 -4.97 1.26 14.14
C ALA A 11 -3.90 2.28 14.58
N PRO A 12 -3.35 2.14 15.79
CA PRO A 12 -2.36 3.08 16.33
C PRO A 12 -1.06 3.08 15.52
N LEU A 13 -0.71 1.94 14.91
CA LEU A 13 0.36 1.84 13.93
C LEU A 13 -0.27 1.66 12.55
N ASN A 14 -0.30 2.73 11.79
CA ASN A 14 -0.79 2.72 10.42
C ASN A 14 0.21 3.39 9.48
N GLY A 15 0.02 3.17 8.20
CA GLY A 15 0.83 3.76 7.14
C GLY A 15 0.24 3.47 5.78
N LYS A 16 0.90 3.98 4.76
CA LYS A 16 0.59 3.69 3.37
C LYS A 16 1.87 3.61 2.55
N PHE A 17 1.78 3.07 1.35
CA PHE A 17 2.86 3.18 0.38
C PHE A 17 2.53 4.29 -0.61
N ARG A 18 3.54 5.06 -1.00
CA ARG A 18 3.49 5.90 -2.20
C ARG A 18 4.18 5.19 -3.34
N ILE A 19 3.45 4.99 -4.42
CA ILE A 19 3.94 4.43 -5.68
C ILE A 19 4.35 5.57 -6.60
N PHE A 20 5.53 5.45 -7.18
CA PHE A 20 6.09 6.45 -8.09
C PHE A 20 6.81 5.80 -9.26
N ASP A 21 6.91 6.52 -10.37
CA ASP A 21 7.70 6.10 -11.52
C ASP A 21 9.20 6.32 -11.23
N THR A 22 10.03 5.29 -11.39
CA THR A 22 11.45 5.35 -11.00
C THR A 22 12.29 6.25 -11.90
N ARG A 23 11.83 6.54 -13.12
CA ARG A 23 12.56 7.39 -14.07
C ARG A 23 12.28 8.86 -13.81
N THR A 24 11.02 9.19 -13.57
CA THR A 24 10.56 10.58 -13.39
C THR A 24 10.52 11.00 -11.93
N GLN A 25 10.55 10.05 -10.99
CA GLN A 25 10.36 10.27 -9.55
C GLN A 25 9.00 10.92 -9.21
N HIS A 26 8.03 10.84 -10.12
CA HIS A 26 6.69 11.39 -9.92
C HIS A 26 5.75 10.32 -9.38
N PRO A 27 4.81 10.67 -8.47
CA PRO A 27 3.80 9.74 -8.01
C PRO A 27 2.93 9.25 -9.16
N LYS A 28 2.55 7.96 -9.12
CA LYS A 28 1.80 7.31 -10.20
C LYS A 28 0.44 6.83 -9.72
N ALA A 29 -0.61 7.44 -10.28
CA ALA A 29 -2.00 7.09 -10.01
C ALA A 29 -2.47 5.88 -10.82
N ASN A 30 -3.57 5.27 -10.37
CA ASN A 30 -4.24 4.14 -11.03
C ASN A 30 -3.34 2.91 -11.26
N VAL A 31 -2.32 2.73 -10.43
CA VAL A 31 -1.45 1.55 -10.46
C VAL A 31 -2.09 0.44 -9.64
N ARG A 32 -2.23 -0.74 -10.25
CA ARG A 32 -2.65 -1.95 -9.50
C ARG A 32 -1.53 -2.38 -8.56
N TYR A 33 -1.90 -2.65 -7.32
CA TYR A 33 -0.99 -3.19 -6.30
C TYR A 33 -1.66 -4.25 -5.43
N MET A 34 -0.82 -4.99 -4.71
CA MET A 34 -1.22 -5.92 -3.67
C MET A 34 -0.33 -5.76 -2.44
N ILE A 35 -0.93 -5.52 -1.28
CA ILE A 35 -0.23 -5.53 0.01
C ILE A 35 -0.37 -6.91 0.62
N LYS A 36 0.75 -7.57 0.93
CA LYS A 36 0.78 -8.82 1.67
C LYS A 36 1.16 -8.57 3.12
N ARG A 37 0.27 -8.98 4.02
CA ARG A 37 0.45 -8.90 5.46
C ARG A 37 1.28 -10.08 6.00
N PRO A 38 1.88 -9.96 7.19
CA PRO A 38 2.65 -11.05 7.81
C PRO A 38 1.83 -12.33 8.05
N ASP A 39 0.54 -12.17 8.33
CA ASP A 39 -0.42 -13.26 8.54
C ASP A 39 -0.86 -13.98 7.24
N GLY A 40 -0.30 -13.56 6.10
CA GLY A 40 -0.57 -14.13 4.79
C GLY A 40 -1.80 -13.54 4.09
N ARG A 41 -2.55 -12.62 4.72
CA ARG A 41 -3.62 -11.90 4.03
C ARG A 41 -3.08 -11.00 2.94
N GLU A 42 -3.87 -10.85 1.89
CA GLU A 42 -3.55 -10.04 0.72
C GLU A 42 -4.65 -8.98 0.51
N GLU A 43 -4.22 -7.74 0.30
CA GLU A 43 -5.08 -6.57 0.15
C GLU A 43 -4.76 -5.91 -1.19
N GLU A 44 -5.63 -6.13 -2.18
CA GLU A 44 -5.51 -5.52 -3.51
C GLU A 44 -6.05 -4.09 -3.53
N GLY A 45 -5.51 -3.26 -4.43
CA GLY A 45 -6.04 -1.93 -4.66
C GLY A 45 -5.47 -1.23 -5.89
N LEU A 46 -5.92 0.00 -6.09
CA LEU A 46 -5.42 0.96 -7.07
C LEU A 46 -4.89 2.20 -6.34
N SER A 47 -3.76 2.74 -6.79
CA SER A 47 -3.22 3.96 -6.21
C SER A 47 -4.09 5.18 -6.55
N ASP A 48 -4.19 6.12 -5.61
CA ASP A 48 -4.93 7.37 -5.80
C ASP A 48 -4.18 8.38 -6.67
N ALA A 49 -4.72 9.58 -6.82
CA ALA A 49 -4.12 10.66 -7.62
C ALA A 49 -2.71 11.08 -7.14
N GLN A 50 -2.37 10.80 -5.88
CA GLN A 50 -1.08 11.07 -5.26
C GLN A 50 -0.16 9.83 -5.27
N GLY A 51 -0.57 8.75 -5.95
CA GLY A 51 0.14 7.49 -5.98
C GLY A 51 0.05 6.72 -4.67
N ASP A 52 -0.80 7.11 -3.73
CA ASP A 52 -0.87 6.50 -2.41
C ASP A 52 -1.76 5.24 -2.45
N THR A 53 -1.38 4.21 -1.70
CA THR A 53 -2.22 3.04 -1.44
C THR A 53 -3.30 3.39 -0.42
N HIS A 54 -4.25 2.47 -0.22
CA HIS A 54 -5.08 2.52 0.97
C HIS A 54 -4.20 2.42 2.23
N VAL A 55 -4.74 2.91 3.35
CA VAL A 55 -4.07 2.87 4.64
C VAL A 55 -4.15 1.44 5.20
N PHE A 56 -2.99 0.88 5.52
CA PHE A 56 -2.88 -0.36 6.28
C PHE A 56 -2.47 -0.04 7.71
N GLY A 57 -2.77 -0.95 8.63
CA GLY A 57 -2.45 -0.75 10.03
C GLY A 57 -2.64 -2.00 10.87
N SER A 58 -2.03 -1.99 12.05
CA SER A 58 -2.08 -3.03 13.07
C SER A 58 -1.88 -2.42 14.47
N ASP A 59 -2.28 -3.15 15.50
CA ASP A 59 -2.00 -2.80 16.89
C ASP A 59 -0.55 -3.10 17.28
N HIS A 60 0.18 -3.84 16.44
CA HIS A 60 1.56 -4.26 16.66
C HIS A 60 2.46 -3.92 15.47
N SER A 61 3.77 -3.85 15.72
CA SER A 61 4.75 -3.61 14.65
C SER A 61 4.75 -4.80 13.69
N GLU A 62 4.37 -4.56 12.45
CA GLU A 62 4.25 -5.57 11.40
C GLU A 62 5.00 -5.13 10.13
N THR A 63 5.54 -6.12 9.40
CA THR A 63 6.21 -5.87 8.12
C THR A 63 5.27 -6.15 6.96
N PHE A 64 4.82 -5.09 6.30
CA PHE A 64 3.99 -5.17 5.11
C PHE A 64 4.85 -5.24 3.85
N LYS A 65 4.44 -6.06 2.87
CA LYS A 65 5.11 -6.15 1.57
C LYS A 65 4.20 -5.63 0.48
N LEU A 66 4.71 -4.75 -0.39
CA LEU A 66 3.99 -4.26 -1.55
C LEU A 66 4.44 -5.00 -2.81
N PHE A 67 3.48 -5.48 -3.59
CA PHE A 67 3.69 -6.03 -4.93
C PHE A 67 3.06 -5.10 -5.96
N LEU A 68 3.82 -4.77 -6.99
CA LEU A 68 3.41 -3.94 -8.11
C LEU A 68 3.32 -4.80 -9.37
N PHE A 69 2.31 -4.55 -10.20
CA PHE A 69 2.04 -5.34 -11.41
C PHE A 69 2.52 -4.65 -12.70
N GLU A 70 3.27 -3.56 -12.57
CA GLU A 70 3.85 -2.81 -13.67
C GLU A 70 5.34 -2.61 -13.44
N GLU A 71 6.12 -2.62 -14.52
CA GLU A 71 7.55 -2.38 -14.49
C GLU A 71 7.88 -0.88 -14.37
N GLY A 72 9.10 -0.56 -13.94
CA GLY A 72 9.56 0.83 -13.82
C GLY A 72 8.96 1.60 -12.64
N LEU A 73 8.36 0.90 -11.68
CA LEU A 73 7.77 1.51 -10.49
C LEU A 73 8.59 1.28 -9.24
N GLY A 74 8.62 2.30 -8.39
CA GLY A 74 9.16 2.27 -7.04
C GLY A 74 8.05 2.47 -6.02
N SER A 75 8.36 2.15 -4.76
CA SER A 75 7.46 2.45 -3.66
C SER A 75 8.23 2.88 -2.41
N LEU A 76 7.60 3.72 -1.59
CA LEU A 76 8.13 4.16 -0.31
C LEU A 76 7.03 4.12 0.75
N ALA A 77 7.33 3.59 1.93
CA ALA A 77 6.42 3.61 3.07
C ALA A 77 6.41 5.02 3.69
N ILE A 78 5.21 5.56 3.92
CA ILE A 78 4.95 6.90 4.49
C ILE A 78 3.87 6.87 5.55
#